data_AF-A0A3P5XS19-F1
#
_entry.id   AF-A0A3P5XS19-F1
#
_cell.length_a   1.000
_cell.length_b   1.000
_cell.length_c   1.000
_cell.angle_alpha   90.00
_cell.angle_beta   90.00
_cell.angle_gamma   90.00
#
_symmetry.space_group_name_H-M   'P 1'
#
loop_
_entity.id
_entity.type
_entity.pdbx_description
1 polymer ?
#
loop_
_entity_poly.entity_id
_entity_poly.type
_entity_poly.pdbx_seq_one_letter_code
_entity_poly.pdbx_strand_id
1 'polypeptide(L)'
;MYRKQEFAYFVYRRNNLEKMIEMLVMMIPDREFYYPEINQGELSDYQKDIFDLIQFGYGGVYEVKEEYEDKLQQLVTLKRRLLKFGLLMQPLEKQQEIVIRLAGKYRLEKRILMRREMFRDEEVD
;
A
#
# COMPACT_ATOMS: atom_id res chain seq x y z
N MET A 1 24.31 -2.73 10.01
CA MET A 1 23.72 -1.65 9.18
C MET A 1 23.34 -2.26 7.85
N TYR A 2 22.05 -2.52 7.60
CA TYR A 2 21.58 -3.01 6.29
C TYR A 2 21.94 -1.95 5.26
N ARG A 3 22.82 -2.26 4.31
CA ARG A 3 23.23 -1.29 3.29
C ARG A 3 22.11 -1.30 2.25
N LYS A 4 21.52 -0.14 1.92
CA LYS A 4 20.52 0.01 0.84
C LYS A 4 20.92 -0.70 -0.46
N GLN A 5 22.23 -0.85 -0.68
CA GLN A 5 22.86 -1.60 -1.77
C GLN A 5 22.46 -3.08 -1.81
N GLU A 6 22.26 -3.75 -0.67
CA GLU A 6 21.89 -5.17 -0.61
C GLU A 6 20.49 -5.41 -1.16
N PHE A 7 19.52 -4.57 -0.77
CA PHE A 7 18.16 -4.68 -1.29
C PHE A 7 18.09 -4.36 -2.79
N ALA A 8 18.79 -3.30 -3.21
CA ALA A 8 18.86 -2.95 -4.62
C ALA A 8 19.45 -4.10 -5.45
N TYR A 9 20.59 -4.67 -5.01
CA TYR A 9 21.20 -5.83 -5.65
C TYR A 9 20.26 -7.04 -5.69
N PHE A 10 19.56 -7.33 -4.60
CA PHE A 10 18.57 -8.40 -4.52
C PHE A 10 17.46 -8.23 -5.57
N VAL A 11 16.92 -7.01 -5.71
CA VAL A 11 15.86 -6.70 -6.69
C VAL A 11 16.38 -6.77 -8.13
N TYR A 12 17.59 -6.26 -8.41
CA TYR A 12 18.15 -6.24 -9.77
C TYR A 12 18.45 -7.62 -10.35
N ARG A 13 18.69 -8.62 -9.50
CA ARG A 13 18.90 -10.01 -9.94
C ARG A 13 17.61 -10.76 -10.25
N ARG A 14 16.47 -10.09 -10.27
CA ARG A 14 15.17 -10.72 -10.51
C ARG A 14 14.69 -10.48 -11.93
N ASN A 15 14.28 -11.56 -12.60
CA ASN A 15 13.65 -11.53 -13.94
C ASN A 15 12.13 -11.32 -13.86
N ASN A 16 11.54 -11.54 -12.69
CA ASN A 16 10.13 -11.34 -12.39
C ASN A 16 10.01 -10.72 -10.98
N LEU A 17 9.11 -9.76 -10.81
CA LEU A 17 8.85 -9.09 -9.54
C LEU A 17 7.40 -9.22 -9.07
N GLU A 18 6.57 -10.05 -9.70
CA GLU A 18 5.14 -10.11 -9.43
C GLU A 18 4.81 -10.37 -7.95
N LYS A 19 5.39 -11.42 -7.37
CA LYS A 19 5.19 -11.74 -5.95
C LYS A 19 5.74 -10.65 -5.04
N MET A 20 6.86 -10.04 -5.43
CA MET A 20 7.49 -8.98 -4.64
C MET A 20 6.65 -7.71 -4.64
N ILE A 21 6.10 -7.33 -5.80
CA ILE A 21 5.18 -6.21 -5.97
C ILE A 21 3.92 -6.47 -5.15
N GLU A 22 3.35 -7.67 -5.20
CA GLU A 22 2.18 -8.01 -4.40
C GLU A 22 2.44 -7.86 -2.91
N MET A 23 3.54 -8.44 -2.42
CA MET A 23 3.91 -8.33 -1.01
C MET A 23 4.18 -6.89 -0.60
N LEU A 24 4.92 -6.14 -1.42
CA LEU A 24 5.25 -4.75 -1.18
C LEU A 24 3.98 -3.91 -1.07
N VAL A 25 3.08 -4.01 -2.04
CA VAL A 25 1.81 -3.27 -2.07
C VAL A 25 0.99 -3.62 -0.83
N MET A 26 0.91 -4.90 -0.43
CA MET A 26 0.20 -5.33 0.78
C MET A 26 0.79 -4.75 2.07
N MET A 27 2.11 -4.56 2.13
CA MET A 27 2.79 -4.00 3.31
C MET A 27 2.69 -2.47 3.45
N ILE A 28 2.27 -1.73 2.40
CA ILE A 28 2.04 -0.28 2.50
C ILE A 28 0.87 -0.05 3.48
N PRO A 29 0.97 0.90 4.42
CA PRO A 29 -0.14 1.22 5.33
C PRO A 29 -1.37 1.75 4.60
N ASP A 30 -2.58 1.33 5.01
CA ASP A 30 -3.86 1.75 4.40
C ASP A 30 -4.00 3.27 4.29
N ARG A 31 -3.56 3.99 5.33
CA ARG A 31 -3.62 5.45 5.39
C ARG A 31 -2.91 6.18 4.25
N GLU A 32 -1.89 5.57 3.65
CA GLU A 32 -1.22 6.16 2.48
C GLU A 32 -2.13 6.18 1.25
N PHE A 33 -3.17 5.34 1.23
CA PHE A 33 -4.12 5.24 0.13
C PHE A 33 -5.33 6.16 0.30
N TYR A 34 -5.75 6.48 1.52
CA TYR A 34 -6.93 7.33 1.73
C TYR A 34 -6.62 8.74 2.25
N TYR A 35 -5.46 9.01 2.86
CA TYR A 35 -5.17 10.33 3.41
C TYR A 35 -5.24 11.48 2.39
N PRO A 36 -4.83 11.31 1.12
CA PRO A 36 -4.99 12.39 0.14
C PRO A 36 -6.46 12.77 -0.11
N GLU A 37 -7.38 11.83 0.09
CA GLU A 37 -8.82 12.00 -0.17
C GLU A 37 -9.65 12.24 1.10
N ILE A 38 -9.07 12.03 2.28
CA ILE A 38 -9.82 11.99 3.54
C ILE A 38 -10.55 13.31 3.87
N ASN A 39 -10.03 14.43 3.36
CA ASN A 39 -10.59 15.77 3.54
C ASN A 39 -11.35 16.27 2.30
N GLN A 40 -11.76 15.37 1.39
CA GLN A 40 -12.41 15.72 0.13
C GLN A 40 -13.67 14.88 -0.09
N GLY A 41 -14.71 15.51 -0.66
CA GLY A 41 -15.95 14.82 -1.07
C GLY A 41 -16.63 14.04 0.06
N GLU A 42 -17.20 12.88 -0.29
CA GLU A 42 -18.02 12.05 0.61
C GLU A 42 -17.32 11.69 1.93
N LEU A 43 -16.00 11.42 1.92
CA LEU A 43 -15.26 11.09 3.15
C LEU A 43 -15.21 12.26 4.12
N SER A 44 -15.09 13.49 3.62
CA SER A 44 -15.14 14.67 4.47
C SER A 44 -16.53 14.90 5.06
N ASP A 45 -17.58 14.52 4.33
CA ASP A 45 -18.95 14.70 4.81
C ASP A 45 -19.26 13.68 5.91
N TYR A 46 -18.89 12.41 5.73
CA TYR A 46 -18.95 11.40 6.79
C TYR A 46 -18.20 11.83 8.07
N GLN A 47 -17.02 12.46 7.95
CA GLN A 47 -16.29 12.97 9.11
C GLN A 47 -17.06 14.05 9.87
N LYS A 48 -17.75 14.95 9.16
CA LYS A 48 -18.59 15.99 9.77
C LYS A 48 -19.80 15.37 10.45
N ASP A 49 -20.48 14.44 9.78
CA ASP A 49 -21.65 13.77 10.32
C ASP A 49 -21.32 12.99 11.60
N ILE A 50 -20.19 12.25 11.61
CA ILE A 50 -19.70 11.58 12.82
C ILE A 50 -19.42 12.58 13.94
N PHE A 51 -18.74 13.70 13.62
CA PHE A 51 -18.43 14.73 14.60
C PHE A 51 -19.69 15.33 15.21
N ASP A 52 -20.67 15.69 14.38
CA ASP A 52 -21.94 16.27 14.80
C ASP A 52 -22.73 15.27 15.65
N LEU A 53 -22.85 14.01 15.22
CA LEU A 53 -23.56 12.97 15.98
C LEU A 53 -22.93 12.72 17.36
N ILE A 54 -21.58 12.75 17.46
CA ILE A 54 -20.87 12.68 18.74
C ILE A 54 -21.16 13.93 19.60
N GLN A 55 -21.09 15.12 19.01
CA GLN A 55 -21.32 16.38 19.73
C GLN A 55 -22.74 16.47 20.29
N PHE A 56 -23.73 15.98 19.54
CA PHE A 56 -25.13 16.02 19.92
C PHE A 56 -25.61 14.78 20.71
N GLY A 57 -24.74 13.80 20.94
CA GLY A 57 -25.03 12.62 21.77
C GLY A 57 -26.07 11.67 21.16
N TYR A 58 -26.17 11.60 19.83
CA TYR A 58 -27.15 10.77 19.14
C TYR A 58 -26.70 9.31 19.04
N GLY A 59 -27.65 8.37 19.18
CA GLY A 59 -27.39 6.92 19.19
C GLY A 59 -27.00 6.28 17.85
N GLY A 60 -26.90 7.05 16.76
CA GLY A 60 -26.60 6.57 15.40
C GLY A 60 -25.14 6.73 14.95
N VAL A 61 -24.23 7.08 15.87
CA VAL A 61 -22.80 7.29 15.56
C VAL A 61 -22.15 6.00 15.02
N TYR A 62 -22.60 4.84 15.49
CA TYR A 62 -21.98 3.56 15.17
C TYR A 62 -22.18 3.21 13.69
N GLU A 63 -23.40 3.34 13.18
CA GLU A 63 -23.77 3.03 11.79
C GLU A 63 -23.02 3.95 10.81
N VAL A 64 -22.98 5.25 11.08
CA VAL A 64 -22.26 6.21 10.23
C VAL A 64 -20.75 5.97 10.27
N LYS A 65 -20.21 5.56 11.42
CA LYS A 65 -18.81 5.19 11.55
C LYS A 65 -18.48 3.92 10.76
N GLU A 66 -19.36 2.92 10.81
CA GLU A 66 -19.20 1.67 10.04
C GLU A 66 -19.21 1.94 8.53
N GLU A 67 -20.16 2.74 8.04
CA GLU A 67 -20.19 3.16 6.63
C GLU A 67 -18.91 3.89 6.21
N TYR A 68 -18.42 4.80 7.05
CA TYR A 68 -17.17 5.52 6.79
C TYR A 68 -15.96 4.57 6.73
N GLU A 69 -15.84 3.63 7.66
CA GLU A 69 -14.77 2.62 7.66
C GLU A 69 -14.84 1.70 6.43
N ASP A 70 -16.04 1.29 6.02
CA ASP A 70 -16.28 0.51 4.80
C ASP A 70 -15.84 1.27 3.54
N LYS A 71 -16.19 2.56 3.43
CA LYS A 71 -15.77 3.42 2.31
C LYS A 71 -14.25 3.56 2.25
N LEU A 72 -13.59 3.75 3.39
CA LEU A 72 -12.13 3.76 3.46
C LEU A 72 -11.54 2.43 2.98
N GLN A 73 -12.09 1.30 3.42
CA GLN A 73 -11.61 -0.02 3.05
C GLN A 73 -11.78 -0.31 1.56
N GLN A 74 -12.89 0.11 0.96
CA GLN A 74 -13.13 0.00 -0.48
C GLN A 74 -12.12 0.84 -1.28
N LEU A 75 -11.89 2.09 -0.85
CA LEU A 75 -10.91 2.99 -1.47
C LEU A 75 -9.49 2.42 -1.44
N VAL A 76 -9.07 1.94 -0.26
CA VAL A 76 -7.79 1.26 -0.05
C VAL A 76 -7.66 0.07 -1.00
N THR A 77 -8.67 -0.79 -1.03
CA THR A 77 -8.67 -2.00 -1.85
C THR A 77 -8.54 -1.66 -3.34
N LEU A 78 -9.31 -0.69 -3.82
CA LEU A 78 -9.25 -0.23 -5.21
C LEU A 78 -7.86 0.31 -5.54
N LYS A 79 -7.33 1.21 -4.71
CA LYS A 79 -6.03 1.84 -4.98
C LYS A 79 -4.86 0.88 -4.87
N ARG A 80 -4.91 -0.09 -3.95
CA ARG A 80 -3.92 -1.19 -3.89
C ARG A 80 -3.94 -1.99 -5.19
N ARG A 81 -5.12 -2.35 -5.70
CA ARG A 81 -5.26 -3.05 -7.00
C ARG A 81 -4.70 -2.22 -8.16
N LEU A 82 -5.04 -0.93 -8.22
CA LEU A 82 -4.53 -0.02 -9.24
C LEU A 82 -3.01 0.15 -9.16
N LEU A 83 -2.44 0.26 -7.96
CA LEU A 83 -1.01 0.33 -7.77
C LEU A 83 -0.32 -0.97 -8.23
N LYS A 84 -0.82 -2.14 -7.81
CA LYS A 84 -0.29 -3.44 -8.27
C LYS A 84 -0.34 -3.53 -9.79
N PHE A 85 -1.49 -3.24 -10.40
CA PHE A 85 -1.66 -3.28 -11.85
C PHE A 85 -0.71 -2.32 -12.56
N GLY A 86 -0.66 -1.05 -12.13
CA GLY A 86 0.19 -0.03 -12.73
C GLY A 86 1.69 -0.37 -12.66
N LEU A 87 2.13 -1.02 -11.59
CA LEU A 87 3.50 -1.54 -11.44
C LEU A 87 3.77 -2.68 -12.42
N LEU A 88 2.89 -3.69 -12.48
CA LEU A 88 3.06 -4.86 -13.35
C LEU A 88 3.06 -4.51 -14.85
N MET A 89 2.39 -3.43 -15.23
CA MET A 89 2.38 -2.93 -16.61
C MET A 89 3.70 -2.24 -17.04
N GLN A 90 4.60 -1.96 -16.10
CA GLN A 90 5.88 -1.33 -16.43
C GLN A 90 6.88 -2.37 -16.96
N PRO A 91 7.87 -1.96 -17.77
CA PRO A 91 9.02 -2.81 -18.09
C PRO A 91 9.82 -3.15 -16.81
N LEU A 92 10.51 -4.30 -16.83
CA LEU A 92 11.17 -4.88 -15.64
C LEU A 92 12.13 -3.88 -14.96
N GLU A 93 12.94 -3.16 -15.73
CA GLU A 93 13.90 -2.19 -15.19
C GLU A 93 13.18 -1.10 -14.39
N LYS A 94 12.00 -0.69 -14.87
CA LYS A 94 11.18 0.32 -14.21
C LYS A 94 10.45 -0.25 -13.00
N GLN A 95 10.00 -1.52 -13.06
CA GLN A 95 9.48 -2.22 -11.89
C GLN A 95 10.52 -2.26 -10.77
N GLN A 96 11.76 -2.66 -11.09
CA GLN A 96 12.88 -2.73 -10.13
C GLN A 96 13.13 -1.37 -9.46
N GLU A 97 13.23 -0.30 -10.25
CA GLU A 97 13.41 1.07 -9.73
C GLU A 97 12.28 1.45 -8.76
N ILE A 98 11.02 1.22 -9.13
CA ILE A 98 9.87 1.62 -8.32
C ILE A 98 9.78 0.77 -7.05
N VAL A 99 10.05 -0.53 -7.12
CA VAL A 99 10.09 -1.43 -5.96
C VAL A 99 11.14 -0.97 -4.96
N ILE A 100 12.36 -0.66 -5.41
CA ILE A 100 13.44 -0.13 -4.55
C ILE A 100 13.00 1.16 -3.87
N ARG A 101 12.42 2.09 -4.64
CA ARG A 101 11.98 3.39 -4.14
C ARG A 101 10.86 3.25 -3.10
N LEU A 102 9.84 2.45 -3.39
CA LEU A 102 8.69 2.25 -2.50
C LEU A 102 9.09 1.50 -1.22
N ALA A 103 9.90 0.45 -1.34
CA ALA A 103 10.42 -0.27 -0.18
C ALA A 103 11.22 0.67 0.73
N GLY A 104 12.05 1.55 0.14
CA GLY A 104 12.79 2.58 0.89
C GLY A 104 11.91 3.64 1.54
N LYS A 105 10.88 4.13 0.84
CA LYS A 105 9.92 5.11 1.38
C LYS A 105 9.26 4.57 2.65
N TYR A 106 8.87 3.29 2.64
CA TYR A 106 8.13 2.66 3.73
C TYR A 106 8.99 1.81 4.69
N ARG A 107 10.32 1.84 4.53
CA ARG A 107 11.29 1.08 5.36
C ARG A 107 11.00 -0.44 5.37
N LEU A 108 10.63 -0.99 4.21
CA LEU A 108 10.22 -2.38 4.04
C LEU A 108 11.35 -3.30 3.58
N GLU A 109 12.53 -2.77 3.24
CA GLU A 109 13.62 -3.52 2.62
C GLU A 109 14.01 -4.75 3.46
N LYS A 110 14.21 -4.55 4.77
CA LYS A 110 14.57 -5.64 5.70
C LYS A 110 13.49 -6.71 5.78
N ARG A 111 12.21 -6.32 5.75
CA ARG A 111 11.08 -7.26 5.85
C ARG A 111 10.94 -8.12 4.61
N ILE A 112 11.17 -7.52 3.44
CA ILE A 112 11.14 -8.25 2.16
C ILE A 112 12.33 -9.20 2.06
N LEU A 113 13.54 -8.77 2.45
CA LEU A 113 14.74 -9.62 2.45
C LEU A 113 14.62 -10.83 3.39
N MET A 114 13.96 -10.67 4.55
CA MET A 114 13.65 -11.79 5.45
C MET A 114 12.78 -12.87 4.80
N ARG A 115 12.09 -12.55 3.70
CA ARG A 115 11.23 -13.45 2.94
C ARG A 115 11.82 -13.81 1.58
N ARG A 116 13.14 -13.62 1.38
CA ARG A 116 13.83 -13.83 0.09
C ARG A 116 13.55 -15.19 -0.57
N GLU A 117 13.37 -16.24 0.22
CA GLU A 117 13.10 -17.60 -0.25
C GLU A 117 11.78 -17.71 -1.04
N MET A 118 10.82 -16.81 -0.78
CA MET A 118 9.56 -16.76 -1.54
C MET A 118 9.75 -16.33 -3.00
N PHE A 119 10.92 -15.77 -3.32
CA PHE A 119 11.28 -15.21 -4.62
C PHE A 119 12.45 -15.99 -5.26
N ARG A 120 12.61 -17.27 -4.91
CA ARG A 120 13.74 -18.09 -5.35
C ARG A 120 13.65 -18.46 -6.84
N ASP A 121 12.44 -18.65 -7.36
CA ASP A 121 12.22 -19.03 -8.77
C ASP A 121 12.27 -17.84 -9.74
N GLU A 122 12.60 -16.65 -9.23
CA GLU A 122 12.56 -15.37 -9.95
C GLU A 122 13.97 -14.84 -10.27
N GLU A 123 15.04 -15.62 -10.05
CA GLU A 123 16.41 -15.18 -10.33
C GLU A 123 16.75 -15.25 -11.83
N VAL A 124 17.61 -14.33 -12.29
CA VAL A 124 18.27 -14.44 -13.61
C VAL A 124 19.36 -15.51 -13.49
N ASP A 125 19.37 -16.49 -14.41
CA ASP A 125 20.44 -17.50 -14.55
C ASP A 125 21.81 -16.85 -14.82
#